data_AF-I8U1N7-F1
#
_entry.id   AF-I8U1N7-F1
#
_cell.length_a   1.000
_cell.length_b   1.000
_cell.length_c   1.000
_cell.angle_alpha   90.00
_cell.angle_beta   90.00
_cell.angle_gamma   90.00
#
_symmetry.space_group_name_H-M   'P 1'
#
loop_
_entity.id
_entity.type
_entity.pdbx_description
1 polymer ?
#
loop_
_entity_poly.entity_id
_entity_poly.type
_entity_poly.pdbx_seq_one_letter_code
_entity_poly.pdbx_strand_id
1 'polypeptide(L)'
;MSLNSFQALLFIVRYELTKKHFVRAWMTLGRAVTLAQILNLHRIDSGDTARQQRTGSQQDATETGLACDTLDPASLEETRRSFWSLYIFESYGSVRIGRPCTLEEDNLCIFLPSPGELSETFLPSPMPFISDSTKLTGVGYLTSYAAVTIMVKLARLCFEHVSILPRSASDSGFWDRHYRLVKTINDYTAIFQRYLTAKAVREDPLAFSLHLNLCATHINLHEAAIRKVEEQDLPKLVAAESRKCSTAAAFKILGAIRMNWPVQRSERDHFTLQATFIGWPISMSLIALSRSLANGDTTPIGIVDSLRLLCAALDHVEEADGYWHQASRAAVAALAKWDEQQHESRPGE
;
A
#
# COMPACT_ATOMS: atom_id res chain seq x y z
N MET A 1 3.81 30.07 8.60
CA MET A 1 2.92 28.88 8.53
C MET A 1 3.75 27.72 9.07
N SER A 2 3.33 27.07 10.16
CA SER A 2 4.21 26.19 10.97
C SER A 2 4.03 24.70 10.67
N LEU A 3 5.04 23.89 11.03
CA LEU A 3 4.98 22.42 11.02
C LEU A 3 3.73 21.86 11.73
N ASN A 4 3.34 22.46 12.86
CA ASN A 4 2.15 22.08 13.60
C ASN A 4 0.86 22.19 12.76
N SER A 5 0.78 23.18 11.86
CA SER A 5 -0.36 23.32 10.94
C SER A 5 -0.40 22.18 9.93
N PHE A 6 0.77 21.75 9.45
CA PHE A 6 0.89 20.60 8.56
C PHE A 6 0.48 19.30 9.26
N GLN A 7 1.01 19.05 10.45
CA GLN A 7 0.66 17.87 11.24
C GLN A 7 -0.81 17.83 11.64
N ALA A 8 -1.40 18.98 11.99
CA ALA A 8 -2.84 19.08 12.26
C ALA A 8 -3.67 18.65 11.04
N LEU A 9 -3.28 19.04 9.82
CA LEU A 9 -3.94 18.56 8.60
C LEU A 9 -3.81 17.04 8.45
N LEU A 10 -2.66 16.44 8.74
CA LEU A 10 -2.49 14.98 8.68
C LEU A 10 -3.40 14.25 9.67
N PHE A 11 -3.55 14.77 10.89
CA PHE A 11 -4.48 14.20 11.86
C PHE A 11 -5.93 14.34 11.42
N ILE A 12 -6.31 15.47 10.81
CA ILE A 12 -7.65 15.65 10.25
C ILE A 12 -7.90 14.67 9.10
N VAL A 13 -6.94 14.52 8.17
CA VAL A 13 -7.02 13.51 7.09
C VAL A 13 -7.25 12.13 7.69
N ARG A 14 -6.43 11.73 8.67
CA ARG A 14 -6.56 10.43 9.33
C ARG A 14 -7.94 10.25 9.98
N TYR A 15 -8.43 11.25 10.70
CA TYR A 15 -9.75 11.23 11.32
C TYR A 15 -10.88 11.09 10.29
N GLU A 16 -10.84 11.89 9.22
CA GLU A 16 -11.86 11.84 8.15
C GLU A 16 -11.84 10.49 7.42
N LEU A 17 -10.66 9.89 7.21
CA LEU A 17 -10.53 8.54 6.66
C LEU A 17 -11.11 7.47 7.60
N THR A 18 -10.86 7.56 8.91
CA THR A 18 -11.44 6.65 9.91
C THR A 18 -12.97 6.78 9.97
N LYS A 19 -13.51 7.99 9.78
CA LYS A 19 -14.96 8.22 9.69
C LYS A 19 -15.55 7.94 8.31
N LYS A 20 -14.78 7.33 7.39
CA LYS A 20 -15.20 7.00 6.01
C LYS A 20 -15.64 8.24 5.19
N HIS A 21 -15.27 9.45 5.60
CA HIS A 21 -15.57 10.71 4.89
C HIS A 21 -14.54 10.99 3.79
N PHE A 22 -14.43 10.09 2.81
CA PHE A 22 -13.31 10.07 1.86
C PHE A 22 -13.17 11.34 1.03
N VAL A 23 -14.25 11.90 0.48
CA VAL A 23 -14.20 13.15 -0.31
C VAL A 23 -13.62 14.29 0.51
N ARG A 24 -14.04 14.43 1.77
CA ARG A 24 -13.52 15.45 2.68
C ARG A 24 -12.04 15.21 3.00
N ALA A 25 -11.68 13.96 3.31
CA ALA A 25 -10.30 13.58 3.57
C ALA A 25 -9.38 13.94 2.40
N TRP A 26 -9.81 13.75 1.15
CA TRP A 26 -9.03 14.08 -0.04
C TRP A 26 -8.87 15.58 -0.26
N MET A 27 -9.89 16.38 0.06
CA MET A 27 -9.79 17.84 0.04
C MET A 27 -8.81 18.33 1.12
N THR A 28 -8.88 17.77 2.33
CA THR A 28 -7.91 18.06 3.40
C THR A 28 -6.50 17.63 3.02
N LEU A 29 -6.36 16.47 2.37
CA LEU A 29 -5.08 15.95 1.90
C LEU A 29 -4.45 16.87 0.85
N GLY A 30 -5.22 17.39 -0.10
CA GLY A 30 -4.73 18.38 -1.08
C GLY A 30 -4.17 19.65 -0.40
N ARG A 31 -4.80 20.10 0.69
CA ARG A 31 -4.28 21.21 1.51
C ARG A 31 -2.96 20.83 2.20
N ALA A 32 -2.86 19.62 2.73
CA ALA A 32 -1.65 19.12 3.39
C ALA A 32 -0.48 19.01 2.39
N VAL A 33 -0.75 18.49 1.19
CA VAL A 33 0.22 18.43 0.07
C VAL A 33 0.71 19.83 -0.30
N THR A 34 -0.21 20.76 -0.54
CA THR A 34 0.13 22.15 -0.89
C THR A 34 0.99 22.79 0.19
N LEU A 35 0.65 22.56 1.46
CA LEU A 35 1.42 23.08 2.58
C LEU A 35 2.83 22.46 2.66
N ALA A 36 2.96 21.15 2.47
CA ALA A 36 4.28 20.49 2.45
C ALA A 36 5.18 21.02 1.32
N GLN A 37 4.60 21.37 0.17
CA GLN A 37 5.31 22.00 -0.95
C GLN A 37 5.74 23.43 -0.60
N ILE A 38 4.86 24.27 -0.04
CA ILE A 38 5.19 25.63 0.42
C ILE A 38 6.33 25.60 1.45
N LEU A 39 6.33 24.59 2.32
CA LEU A 39 7.35 24.37 3.35
C LEU A 39 8.59 23.63 2.83
N ASN A 40 8.66 23.24 1.55
CA ASN A 40 9.78 22.47 0.97
C ASN A 40 10.15 21.19 1.76
N LEU A 41 9.18 20.55 2.41
CA LEU A 41 9.44 19.38 3.26
C LEU A 41 10.02 18.20 2.47
N HIS A 42 9.69 18.09 1.17
CA HIS A 42 10.22 17.11 0.21
C HIS A 42 11.76 17.12 0.07
N ARG A 43 12.44 18.15 0.57
CA ARG A 43 13.90 18.35 0.44
C ARG A 43 14.60 18.61 1.76
N ILE A 44 14.01 18.21 2.88
CA ILE A 44 14.54 18.49 4.21
C ILE A 44 15.99 18.02 4.41
N ASP A 45 16.39 16.94 3.75
CA ASP A 45 17.73 16.36 3.88
C ASP A 45 18.66 16.72 2.68
N SER A 46 18.23 17.61 1.78
CA SER A 46 19.09 18.08 0.67
C SER A 46 20.39 18.73 1.16
N GLY A 47 20.35 19.48 2.28
CA GLY A 47 21.53 20.13 2.85
C GLY A 47 22.57 19.14 3.38
N ASP A 48 22.14 18.02 3.97
CA ASP A 48 23.06 17.01 4.49
C ASP A 48 23.80 16.26 3.38
N THR A 49 23.15 16.06 2.22
CA THR A 49 23.84 15.52 1.03
C THR A 49 24.94 16.45 0.51
N ALA A 50 24.70 17.77 0.54
CA ALA A 50 25.68 18.77 0.13
C ALA A 50 26.82 18.92 1.15
N ARG A 51 26.53 18.78 2.45
CA ARG A 51 27.53 18.81 3.55
C ARG A 51 28.39 17.55 3.60
N GLN A 52 27.85 16.38 3.25
CA GLN A 52 28.65 15.16 3.12
C GLN A 52 29.59 15.19 1.89
N GLN A 53 29.25 15.97 0.85
CA GLN A 53 30.07 16.12 -0.36
C GLN A 53 31.03 17.33 -0.31
N ARG A 54 30.80 18.32 0.57
CA ARG A 54 31.66 19.49 0.72
C ARG A 54 32.23 19.56 2.14
N THR A 55 33.51 19.20 2.28
CA THR A 55 34.35 19.53 3.44
C THR A 55 34.74 21.02 3.46
N GLY A 56 33.78 21.94 3.33
CA GLY A 56 34.08 23.37 3.35
C GLY A 56 32.89 24.29 3.17
N SER A 57 32.85 25.32 4.02
CA SER A 57 31.97 26.50 4.06
C SER A 57 30.49 26.27 4.36
N GLN A 58 30.11 26.62 5.60
CA GLN A 58 28.75 26.97 6.00
C GLN A 58 28.48 28.41 5.56
N GLN A 59 27.62 28.62 4.57
CA GLN A 59 26.86 29.85 4.41
C GLN A 59 25.74 29.59 3.41
N ASP A 60 24.58 30.21 3.67
CA ASP A 60 23.36 30.24 2.85
C ASP A 60 22.28 29.19 3.19
N ALA A 61 21.87 29.15 4.46
CA ALA A 61 20.56 28.61 4.85
C ALA A 61 19.75 29.71 5.55
N THR A 62 19.23 30.66 4.78
CA THR A 62 18.24 31.62 5.27
C THR A 62 17.40 32.06 4.09
N GLU A 63 16.19 31.50 3.94
CA GLU A 63 15.02 32.19 3.32
C GLU A 63 13.72 31.36 3.22
N THR A 64 13.65 30.14 3.75
CA THR A 64 12.35 29.47 3.96
C THR A 64 12.08 29.36 5.44
N GLY A 65 11.02 30.01 5.92
CA GLY A 65 10.64 30.18 7.33
C GLY A 65 10.32 28.91 8.15
N LEU A 66 10.93 27.78 7.81
CA LEU A 66 11.22 26.71 8.77
C LEU A 66 12.48 27.11 9.53
N ALA A 67 12.30 27.94 10.55
CA ALA A 67 13.10 27.80 11.76
C ALA A 67 12.70 26.46 12.41
N CYS A 68 13.00 25.34 11.75
CA CYS A 68 13.13 24.09 12.47
C CYS A 68 14.39 24.33 13.29
N ASP A 69 14.26 24.30 14.62
CA ASP A 69 15.40 24.32 15.54
C ASP A 69 16.34 23.19 15.10
N THR A 70 17.29 23.52 14.23
CA THR A 70 17.99 22.58 13.34
C THR A 70 19.04 21.77 14.10
N LEU A 71 18.94 21.81 15.44
CA LEU A 71 19.84 21.23 16.41
C LEU A 71 19.24 20.01 17.12
N ASP A 72 17.90 19.87 17.17
CA ASP A 72 17.28 18.71 17.81
C ASP A 72 17.00 17.58 16.80
N PRO A 73 17.70 16.43 16.90
CA PRO A 73 17.47 15.29 16.02
C PRO A 73 16.04 14.74 16.09
N ALA A 74 15.36 14.86 17.23
CA ALA A 74 14.00 14.37 17.40
C ALA A 74 12.99 15.18 16.59
N SER A 75 13.06 16.51 16.65
CA SER A 75 12.23 17.44 15.86
C SER A 75 12.40 17.26 14.35
N LEU A 76 13.64 17.01 13.92
CA LEU A 76 13.93 16.73 12.50
C LEU A 76 13.28 15.40 12.07
N GLU A 77 13.43 14.35 12.88
CA GLU A 77 12.79 13.06 12.62
C GLU A 77 11.26 13.14 12.67
N GLU A 78 10.69 13.94 13.57
CA GLU A 78 9.25 14.22 13.62
C GLU A 78 8.74 14.78 12.28
N THR A 79 9.51 15.71 11.69
CA THR A 79 9.20 16.30 10.39
C THR A 79 9.27 15.26 9.28
N ARG A 80 10.32 14.43 9.24
CA ARG A 80 10.45 13.33 8.27
C ARG A 80 9.28 12.35 8.37
N ARG A 81 8.95 11.90 9.58
CA ARG A 81 7.82 10.98 9.84
C ARG A 81 6.49 11.62 9.45
N SER A 82 6.31 12.92 9.66
CA SER A 82 5.09 13.63 9.23
C SER A 82 4.98 13.65 7.70
N PHE A 83 6.08 13.94 7.00
CA PHE A 83 6.09 13.90 5.54
C PHE A 83 5.79 12.49 4.99
N TRP A 84 6.39 11.43 5.57
CA TRP A 84 6.13 10.08 5.10
C TRP A 84 4.68 9.64 5.33
N SER A 85 4.00 10.15 6.36
CA SER A 85 2.56 9.94 6.54
C SER A 85 1.74 10.59 5.42
N LEU A 86 2.09 11.83 5.03
CA LEU A 86 1.49 12.49 3.87
C LEU A 86 1.66 11.66 2.59
N TYR A 87 2.90 11.22 2.32
CA TYR A 87 3.23 10.42 1.15
C TYR A 87 2.40 9.14 1.07
N ILE A 88 2.24 8.44 2.20
CA ILE A 88 1.37 7.26 2.29
C ILE A 88 -0.08 7.64 1.99
N PHE A 89 -0.64 8.64 2.66
CA PHE A 89 -2.04 9.04 2.44
C PHE A 89 -2.31 9.44 0.99
N GLU A 90 -1.42 10.22 0.36
CA GLU A 90 -1.56 10.61 -1.05
C GLU A 90 -1.56 9.39 -1.96
N SER A 91 -0.67 8.45 -1.71
CA SER A 91 -0.58 7.25 -2.54
C SER A 91 -1.83 6.38 -2.44
N TYR A 92 -2.40 6.18 -1.25
CA TYR A 92 -3.69 5.48 -1.13
C TYR A 92 -4.85 6.26 -1.75
N GLY A 93 -4.84 7.59 -1.63
CA GLY A 93 -5.78 8.46 -2.33
C GLY A 93 -5.71 8.31 -3.84
N SER A 94 -4.50 8.26 -4.42
CA SER A 94 -4.29 8.10 -5.87
C SER A 94 -4.90 6.82 -6.41
N VAL A 95 -4.75 5.72 -5.67
CA VAL A 95 -5.26 4.40 -6.06
C VAL A 95 -6.78 4.38 -6.10
N ARG A 96 -7.42 5.09 -5.18
CA ARG A 96 -8.88 5.12 -5.10
C ARG A 96 -9.53 6.12 -6.05
N ILE A 97 -8.90 7.28 -6.26
CA ILE A 97 -9.46 8.37 -7.08
C ILE A 97 -9.02 8.23 -8.55
N GLY A 98 -7.99 7.44 -8.83
CA GLY A 98 -7.39 7.33 -10.16
C GLY A 98 -6.64 8.59 -10.59
N ARG A 99 -6.18 9.40 -9.63
CA ARG A 99 -5.39 10.62 -9.90
C ARG A 99 -3.90 10.35 -9.66
N PRO A 100 -2.99 10.85 -10.52
CA PRO A 100 -1.56 10.79 -10.24
C PRO A 100 -1.23 11.45 -8.90
N CYS A 101 -0.27 10.88 -8.16
CA CYS A 101 0.32 11.55 -7.00
C CYS A 101 1.06 12.81 -7.46
N THR A 102 1.01 13.87 -6.66
CA THR A 102 1.78 15.10 -6.90
C THR A 102 3.20 15.00 -6.35
N LEU A 103 3.43 14.15 -5.34
CA LEU A 103 4.75 13.88 -4.80
C LEU A 103 5.49 12.90 -5.73
N GLU A 104 6.32 13.47 -6.60
CA GLU A 104 7.23 12.74 -7.50
C GLU A 104 8.44 12.21 -6.73
N GLU A 105 8.74 10.92 -6.90
CA GLU A 105 9.78 10.23 -6.14
C GLU A 105 11.18 10.75 -6.43
N ASP A 106 11.45 11.15 -7.68
CA ASP A 106 12.76 11.65 -8.11
C ASP A 106 13.15 12.98 -7.45
N ASN A 107 12.15 13.69 -6.90
CA ASN A 107 12.34 14.97 -6.23
C ASN A 107 12.41 14.84 -4.69
N LEU A 108 12.33 13.63 -4.14
CA LEU A 108 12.35 13.41 -2.69
C LEU A 108 13.80 13.27 -2.18
N CYS A 109 14.23 14.24 -1.38
CA CYS A 109 15.47 14.19 -0.60
C CYS A 109 15.14 14.16 0.89
N ILE A 110 14.61 13.02 1.34
CA ILE A 110 14.24 12.77 2.74
C ILE A 110 14.67 11.35 3.12
N PHE A 111 15.35 11.19 4.25
CA PHE A 111 15.68 9.89 4.83
C PHE A 111 14.42 9.13 5.23
N LEU A 112 14.43 7.81 5.05
CA LEU A 112 13.36 6.95 5.53
C LEU A 112 13.21 7.05 7.06
N PRO A 113 12.01 6.76 7.61
CA PRO A 113 11.76 6.84 9.06
C PRO A 113 12.74 5.99 9.88
N SER A 114 13.48 6.64 10.77
CA SER A 114 14.41 6.01 11.72
C SER A 114 13.65 5.20 12.77
N PRO A 115 14.20 4.09 13.30
CA PRO A 115 13.68 3.43 14.48
C PRO A 115 13.77 4.31 15.74
N GLY A 116 13.04 3.92 16.79
CA GLY A 116 13.07 4.57 18.10
C GLY A 116 11.88 5.50 18.37
N GLU A 117 11.62 5.73 19.65
CA GLU A 117 10.65 6.73 20.11
C GLU A 117 11.25 8.13 20.00
N LEU A 118 10.41 9.11 19.68
CA LEU A 118 10.82 10.51 19.66
C LEU A 118 10.79 11.04 21.09
N SER A 119 11.97 11.13 21.69
CA SER A 119 12.21 11.70 23.01
C SER A 119 13.43 12.61 22.97
N GLU A 120 13.69 13.31 24.07
CA GLU A 120 14.90 14.16 24.23
C GLU A 120 16.21 13.37 24.06
N THR A 121 16.17 12.04 24.17
CA THR A 121 17.33 11.15 24.00
C THR A 121 17.37 10.45 22.64
N PHE A 122 16.55 10.88 21.68
CA PHE A 122 16.49 10.25 20.37
C PHE A 122 17.83 10.37 19.62
N LEU A 123 18.30 9.24 19.09
CA LEU A 123 19.50 9.18 18.25
C LEU A 123 19.13 8.70 16.84
N PRO A 124 19.39 9.49 15.80
CA PRO A 124 19.04 9.13 14.43
C PRO A 124 19.89 7.95 13.96
N SER A 125 19.23 6.95 13.36
CA SER A 125 19.91 5.89 12.63
C SER A 125 20.25 6.35 11.21
N PRO A 126 21.31 5.80 10.56
CA PRO A 126 21.69 6.18 9.20
C PRO A 126 20.75 5.55 8.15
N MET A 127 19.51 6.03 8.12
CA MET A 127 18.48 5.58 7.20
C MET A 127 18.80 6.04 5.77
N PRO A 128 18.59 5.21 4.74
CA PRO A 128 18.81 5.63 3.35
C PRO A 128 17.62 6.42 2.80
N PHE A 129 17.82 7.06 1.65
CA PHE A 129 16.72 7.60 0.85
C PHE A 129 15.93 6.46 0.18
N ILE A 130 14.67 6.73 -0.15
CA ILE A 130 13.80 5.75 -0.84
C ILE A 130 14.26 5.43 -2.27
N SER A 131 15.13 6.27 -2.85
CA SER A 131 15.78 6.07 -4.15
C SER A 131 17.01 5.14 -4.08
N ASP A 132 17.63 4.99 -2.91
CA ASP A 132 18.88 4.25 -2.72
C ASP A 132 18.63 2.73 -2.50
N SER A 133 18.17 2.03 -3.53
CA SER A 133 17.82 0.59 -3.45
C SER A 133 18.96 -0.31 -2.97
N THR A 134 20.21 -0.02 -3.32
CA THR A 134 21.40 -0.78 -2.92
C THR A 134 21.74 -0.61 -1.44
N LYS A 135 21.38 0.52 -0.83
CA LYS A 135 21.58 0.73 0.61
C LYS A 135 20.49 0.06 1.44
N LEU A 136 19.33 -0.25 0.86
CA LEU A 136 18.23 -0.93 1.56
C LEU A 136 18.55 -2.41 1.82
N THR A 137 19.32 -3.04 0.94
CA THR A 137 19.83 -4.40 1.16
C THR A 137 20.88 -4.39 2.27
N GLY A 138 20.55 -4.98 3.42
CA GLY A 138 21.44 -5.07 4.58
C GLY A 138 21.11 -4.14 5.76
N VAL A 139 20.08 -3.30 5.63
CA VAL A 139 19.61 -2.46 6.76
C VAL A 139 18.91 -3.35 7.80
N GLY A 140 19.69 -3.77 8.79
CA GLY A 140 19.25 -4.62 9.88
C GLY A 140 18.23 -3.98 10.83
N TYR A 141 18.00 -2.67 10.74
CA TYR A 141 17.19 -1.86 11.65
C TYR A 141 16.07 -1.10 10.94
N LEU A 142 15.64 -1.59 9.76
CA LEU A 142 14.43 -1.07 9.11
C LEU A 142 13.27 -1.09 10.12
N THR A 143 12.25 -0.29 9.90
CA THR A 143 11.00 -0.29 10.70
C THR A 143 9.84 -0.75 9.82
N SER A 144 8.73 -1.19 10.42
CA SER A 144 7.49 -1.45 9.67
C SER A 144 6.99 -0.18 9.00
N TYR A 145 7.24 0.99 9.59
CA TYR A 145 6.91 2.28 8.97
C TYR A 145 7.73 2.56 7.70
N ALA A 146 9.05 2.38 7.75
CA ALA A 146 9.89 2.48 6.56
C ALA A 146 9.52 1.43 5.50
N ALA A 147 9.19 0.20 5.92
CA ALA A 147 8.75 -0.86 5.01
C ALA A 147 7.43 -0.52 4.31
N VAL A 148 6.42 0.01 5.02
CA VAL A 148 5.16 0.48 4.41
C VAL A 148 5.43 1.62 3.41
N THR A 149 6.32 2.55 3.76
CA THR A 149 6.70 3.66 2.88
C THR A 149 7.27 3.16 1.55
N ILE A 150 8.19 2.19 1.61
CA ILE A 150 8.77 1.57 0.41
C ILE A 150 7.71 0.74 -0.35
N MET A 151 6.89 -0.03 0.35
CA MET A 151 5.82 -0.83 -0.28
C MET A 151 4.85 0.05 -1.07
N VAL A 152 4.50 1.22 -0.55
CA VAL A 152 3.63 2.17 -1.24
C VAL A 152 4.25 2.66 -2.56
N LYS A 153 5.56 2.93 -2.58
CA LYS A 153 6.30 3.20 -3.84
C LYS A 153 6.20 2.02 -4.81
N LEU A 154 6.41 0.78 -4.34
CA LEU A 154 6.30 -0.41 -5.18
C LEU A 154 4.89 -0.56 -5.77
N ALA A 155 3.86 -0.32 -4.96
CA ALA A 155 2.48 -0.35 -5.41
C ALA A 155 2.24 0.69 -6.51
N ARG A 156 2.70 1.94 -6.34
CA ARG A 156 2.61 3.00 -7.36
C ARG A 156 3.21 2.59 -8.70
N LEU A 157 4.44 2.04 -8.71
CA LEU A 157 5.10 1.56 -9.92
C LEU A 157 4.28 0.45 -10.62
N CYS A 158 3.67 -0.44 -9.83
CA CYS A 158 2.81 -1.50 -10.37
C CYS A 158 1.50 -0.96 -10.93
N PHE A 159 0.88 0.03 -10.27
CA PHE A 159 -0.32 0.68 -10.77
C PHE A 159 -0.07 1.43 -12.07
N GLU A 160 1.05 2.13 -12.18
CA GLU A 160 1.44 2.80 -13.41
C GLU A 160 1.57 1.79 -14.56
N HIS A 161 2.30 0.70 -14.35
CA HIS A 161 2.42 -0.40 -15.33
C HIS A 161 1.07 -0.98 -15.73
N VAL A 162 0.18 -1.22 -14.77
CA VAL A 162 -1.18 -1.74 -15.01
C VAL A 162 -2.05 -0.73 -15.76
N SER A 163 -1.89 0.57 -15.52
CA SER A 163 -2.69 1.63 -16.14
C SER A 163 -2.41 1.80 -17.64
N ILE A 164 -1.25 1.33 -18.12
CA ILE A 164 -0.86 1.36 -19.53
C ILE A 164 -1.65 0.33 -20.36
N LEU A 165 -2.02 -0.82 -19.75
CA LEU A 165 -2.72 -1.93 -20.42
C LEU A 165 -3.91 -1.48 -21.29
N PRO A 166 -4.94 -0.80 -20.73
CA PRO A 166 -6.11 -0.39 -21.52
C PRO A 166 -5.80 0.70 -22.56
N ARG A 167 -4.65 1.38 -22.47
CA ARG A 167 -4.28 2.50 -23.34
C ARG A 167 -3.45 2.08 -24.55
N SER A 168 -2.79 0.93 -24.49
CA SER A 168 -1.86 0.49 -25.55
C SER A 168 -1.90 -1.03 -25.74
N ALA A 169 -2.81 -1.48 -26.61
CA ALA A 169 -2.88 -2.88 -27.02
C ALA A 169 -1.54 -3.39 -27.60
N SER A 170 -0.81 -2.51 -28.32
CA SER A 170 0.48 -2.79 -28.96
C SER A 170 1.71 -2.50 -28.08
N ASP A 171 1.56 -2.45 -26.75
CA ASP A 171 2.67 -2.24 -25.82
C ASP A 171 3.69 -3.39 -25.84
N SER A 172 4.71 -3.28 -26.70
CA SER A 172 5.76 -4.29 -26.87
C SER A 172 6.66 -4.44 -25.64
N GLY A 173 6.76 -3.40 -24.80
CA GLY A 173 7.59 -3.39 -23.59
C GLY A 173 6.91 -3.95 -22.35
N PHE A 174 5.66 -4.45 -22.47
CA PHE A 174 4.88 -4.92 -21.33
C PHE A 174 5.60 -6.01 -20.53
N TRP A 175 6.04 -7.08 -21.20
CA TRP A 175 6.59 -8.26 -20.52
C TRP A 175 7.91 -7.94 -19.81
N ASP A 176 8.81 -7.18 -20.45
CA ASP A 176 10.08 -6.77 -19.85
C ASP A 176 9.87 -5.90 -18.61
N ARG A 177 8.95 -4.94 -18.67
CA ARG A 177 8.59 -4.12 -17.50
C ARG A 177 7.92 -4.95 -16.42
N HIS A 178 7.03 -5.85 -16.79
CA HIS A 178 6.31 -6.74 -15.87
C HIS A 178 7.27 -7.64 -15.09
N TYR A 179 8.16 -8.37 -15.77
CA TYR A 179 9.13 -9.24 -15.10
C TYR A 179 10.13 -8.49 -14.24
N ARG A 180 10.54 -7.28 -14.65
CA ARG A 180 11.36 -6.39 -13.81
C ARG A 180 10.65 -6.03 -12.51
N LEU A 181 9.37 -5.65 -12.58
CA LEU A 181 8.57 -5.34 -11.39
C LEU A 181 8.37 -6.55 -10.50
N VAL A 182 8.07 -7.73 -11.06
CA VAL A 182 7.95 -8.98 -10.29
C VAL A 182 9.25 -9.27 -9.53
N LYS A 183 10.41 -9.13 -10.19
CA LYS A 183 11.72 -9.28 -9.54
C LYS A 183 11.90 -8.26 -8.41
N THR A 184 11.62 -6.99 -8.67
CA THR A 184 11.73 -5.93 -7.66
C THR A 184 10.87 -6.20 -6.44
N ILE A 185 9.62 -6.63 -6.61
CA ILE A 185 8.76 -6.96 -5.46
C ILE A 185 9.32 -8.15 -4.69
N ASN A 186 9.81 -9.19 -5.36
CA ASN A 186 10.42 -10.34 -4.68
C ASN A 186 11.67 -9.93 -3.87
N ASP A 187 12.52 -9.07 -4.43
CA ASP A 187 13.71 -8.56 -3.76
C ASP A 187 13.32 -7.79 -2.48
N TYR A 188 12.30 -6.92 -2.54
CA TYR A 188 11.81 -6.19 -1.36
C TYR A 188 11.02 -7.08 -0.39
N THR A 189 10.31 -8.09 -0.86
CA THR A 189 9.65 -9.09 0.00
C THR A 189 10.67 -9.78 0.90
N ALA A 190 11.85 -10.12 0.36
CA ALA A 190 12.95 -10.69 1.14
C ALA A 190 13.48 -9.70 2.19
N ILE A 191 13.59 -8.41 1.86
CA ILE A 191 14.00 -7.36 2.81
C ILE A 191 12.97 -7.23 3.95
N PHE A 192 11.68 -7.33 3.64
CA PHE A 192 10.59 -7.15 4.61
C PHE A 192 10.27 -8.40 5.43
N GLN A 193 10.94 -9.53 5.20
CA GLN A 193 10.55 -10.85 5.70
C GLN A 193 10.23 -10.88 7.21
N ARG A 194 10.95 -10.11 8.03
CA ARG A 194 10.70 -10.03 9.49
C ARG A 194 9.30 -9.50 9.85
N TYR A 195 8.75 -8.60 9.03
CA TYR A 195 7.40 -8.02 9.21
C TYR A 195 6.30 -8.86 8.57
N LEU A 196 6.67 -9.83 7.73
CA LEU A 196 5.73 -10.70 7.04
C LEU A 196 5.49 -12.03 7.79
N THR A 197 6.11 -12.18 8.97
CA THR A 197 5.87 -13.34 9.85
C THR A 197 4.48 -13.26 10.48
N ALA A 198 3.88 -14.42 10.77
CA ALA A 198 2.56 -14.49 11.40
C ALA A 198 2.53 -13.71 12.73
N LYS A 199 3.60 -13.78 13.53
CA LYS A 199 3.74 -13.03 14.77
C LYS A 199 3.69 -11.51 14.53
N ALA A 200 4.52 -10.99 13.63
CA ALA A 200 4.57 -9.57 13.33
C ALA A 200 3.23 -9.05 12.77
N VAL A 201 2.62 -9.80 11.85
CA VAL A 201 1.31 -9.48 11.25
C VAL A 201 0.18 -9.43 12.27
N ARG A 202 0.29 -10.17 13.39
CA ARG A 202 -0.69 -10.11 14.50
C ARG A 202 -0.42 -8.97 15.46
N GLU A 203 0.84 -8.67 15.73
CA GLU A 203 1.26 -7.78 16.82
C GLU A 203 1.48 -6.31 16.38
N ASP A 204 1.72 -6.06 15.08
CA ASP A 204 1.99 -4.72 14.56
C ASP A 204 0.99 -4.34 13.44
N PRO A 205 0.18 -3.28 13.62
CA PRO A 205 -0.80 -2.86 12.62
C PRO A 205 -0.16 -2.40 11.30
N LEU A 206 1.07 -1.87 11.32
CA LEU A 206 1.78 -1.52 10.08
C LEU A 206 2.30 -2.76 9.36
N ALA A 207 2.76 -3.78 10.09
CA ALA A 207 3.14 -5.07 9.53
C ALA A 207 1.93 -5.79 8.91
N PHE A 208 0.77 -5.71 9.54
CA PHE A 208 -0.50 -6.18 8.99
C PHE A 208 -0.82 -5.51 7.65
N SER A 209 -0.84 -4.17 7.60
CA SER A 209 -1.09 -3.41 6.37
C SER A 209 -0.03 -3.66 5.29
N LEU A 210 1.24 -3.76 5.67
CA LEU A 210 2.34 -4.10 4.77
C LEU A 210 2.10 -5.44 4.09
N HIS A 211 1.78 -6.48 4.87
CA HIS A 211 1.56 -7.82 4.35
C HIS A 211 0.40 -7.87 3.37
N LEU A 212 -0.73 -7.26 3.71
CA LEU A 212 -1.92 -7.22 2.87
C LEU A 212 -1.65 -6.48 1.56
N ASN A 213 -1.07 -5.29 1.62
CA ASN A 213 -0.84 -4.47 0.43
C ASN A 213 0.27 -5.00 -0.48
N LEU A 214 1.30 -5.65 0.09
CA LEU A 214 2.31 -6.34 -0.70
C LEU A 214 1.72 -7.52 -1.47
N CYS A 215 0.86 -8.32 -0.82
CA CYS A 215 0.12 -9.40 -1.49
C CYS A 215 -0.83 -8.86 -2.56
N ALA A 216 -1.55 -7.77 -2.28
CA ALA A 216 -2.46 -7.13 -3.23
C ALA A 216 -1.71 -6.58 -4.46
N THR A 217 -0.52 -6.02 -4.25
CA THR A 217 0.37 -5.56 -5.33
C THR A 217 0.82 -6.72 -6.22
N HIS A 218 1.19 -7.87 -5.61
CA HIS A 218 1.44 -9.11 -6.35
C HIS A 218 0.24 -9.55 -7.18
N ILE A 219 -0.96 -9.62 -6.57
CA ILE A 219 -2.19 -9.98 -7.28
C ILE A 219 -2.39 -9.04 -8.46
N ASN A 220 -2.32 -7.72 -8.24
CA ASN A 220 -2.56 -6.72 -9.28
C ASN A 220 -1.64 -6.90 -10.50
N LEU A 221 -0.35 -7.16 -10.28
CA LEU A 221 0.57 -7.47 -11.38
C LEU A 221 0.18 -8.76 -12.10
N HIS A 222 -0.07 -9.85 -11.38
CA HIS A 222 -0.41 -11.12 -12.02
C HIS A 222 -1.76 -11.06 -12.76
N GLU A 223 -2.75 -10.34 -12.24
CA GLU A 223 -4.00 -10.05 -12.94
C GLU A 223 -3.79 -9.19 -14.20
N ALA A 224 -2.77 -8.32 -14.21
CA ALA A 224 -2.32 -7.60 -15.41
C ALA A 224 -1.79 -8.57 -16.47
N ALA A 225 -0.93 -9.52 -16.07
CA ALA A 225 -0.39 -10.52 -16.97
C ALA A 225 -1.47 -11.47 -17.52
N ILE A 226 -2.42 -11.89 -16.68
CA ILE A 226 -3.55 -12.73 -17.11
C ILE A 226 -4.39 -11.99 -18.16
N ARG A 227 -4.76 -10.73 -17.89
CA ARG A 227 -5.49 -9.90 -18.87
C ARG A 227 -4.72 -9.75 -20.18
N LYS A 228 -3.40 -9.52 -20.11
CA LYS A 228 -2.59 -9.39 -21.33
C LYS A 228 -2.53 -10.69 -22.15
N VAL A 229 -2.49 -11.85 -21.49
CA VAL A 229 -2.61 -13.17 -22.13
C VAL A 229 -3.97 -13.33 -22.80
N GLU A 230 -5.05 -12.95 -22.12
CA GLU A 230 -6.42 -12.99 -22.66
C GLU A 230 -6.59 -12.04 -23.86
N GLU A 231 -6.07 -10.81 -23.78
CA GLU A 231 -6.10 -9.81 -24.87
C GLU A 231 -5.33 -10.25 -26.12
N GLN A 232 -4.22 -10.98 -25.93
CA GLN A 232 -3.36 -11.46 -27.03
C GLN A 232 -3.75 -12.86 -27.52
N ASP A 233 -4.83 -13.45 -26.98
CA ASP A 233 -5.26 -14.83 -27.24
C ASP A 233 -4.13 -15.86 -27.11
N LEU A 234 -3.27 -15.65 -26.09
CA LEU A 234 -2.15 -16.54 -25.82
C LEU A 234 -2.62 -17.81 -25.09
N PRO A 235 -1.89 -18.94 -25.20
CA PRO A 235 -2.29 -20.20 -24.57
C PRO A 235 -2.52 -20.04 -23.06
N LYS A 236 -3.60 -20.66 -22.54
CA LYS A 236 -3.94 -20.62 -21.10
C LYS A 236 -2.78 -21.03 -20.17
N LEU A 237 -1.85 -21.86 -20.66
CA LEU A 237 -0.65 -22.28 -19.95
C LEU A 237 0.27 -21.10 -19.60
N VAL A 238 0.33 -20.06 -20.45
CA VAL A 238 1.14 -18.86 -20.23
C VAL A 238 0.68 -18.08 -18.99
N ALA A 239 -0.64 -18.05 -18.74
CA ALA A 239 -1.22 -17.42 -17.56
C ALA A 239 -1.30 -18.35 -16.33
N ALA A 240 -0.94 -19.64 -16.44
CA ALA A 240 -1.11 -20.60 -15.35
C ALA A 240 -0.29 -20.24 -14.11
N GLU A 241 0.98 -19.86 -14.28
CA GLU A 241 1.82 -19.45 -13.15
C GLU A 241 1.28 -18.16 -12.51
N SER A 242 0.84 -17.19 -13.32
CA SER A 242 0.25 -15.95 -12.79
C SER A 242 -1.03 -16.21 -11.99
N ARG A 243 -1.91 -17.13 -12.44
CA ARG A 243 -3.11 -17.54 -11.68
C ARG A 243 -2.76 -18.23 -10.36
N LYS A 244 -1.75 -19.09 -10.37
CA LYS A 244 -1.26 -19.76 -9.16
C LYS A 244 -0.70 -18.75 -8.16
N CYS A 245 0.12 -17.80 -8.62
CA CYS A 245 0.68 -16.75 -7.79
C CYS A 245 -0.40 -15.83 -7.21
N SER A 246 -1.37 -15.38 -8.01
CA SER A 246 -2.46 -14.52 -7.54
C SER A 246 -3.34 -15.23 -6.50
N THR A 247 -3.69 -16.49 -6.75
CA THR A 247 -4.46 -17.32 -5.79
C THR A 247 -3.70 -17.52 -4.48
N ALA A 248 -2.40 -17.84 -4.54
CA ALA A 248 -1.58 -18.02 -3.34
C ALA A 248 -1.47 -16.71 -2.53
N ALA A 249 -1.32 -15.56 -3.18
CA ALA A 249 -1.31 -14.26 -2.52
C ALA A 249 -2.67 -13.91 -1.90
N ALA A 250 -3.78 -14.25 -2.55
CA ALA A 250 -5.12 -14.05 -1.99
C ALA A 250 -5.35 -14.88 -0.72
N PHE A 251 -4.85 -16.12 -0.67
CA PHE A 251 -4.90 -16.94 0.54
C PHE A 251 -4.03 -16.39 1.68
N LYS A 252 -2.90 -15.74 1.38
CA LYS A 252 -2.09 -15.03 2.41
C LYS A 252 -2.88 -13.87 3.02
N ILE A 253 -3.56 -13.07 2.19
CA ILE A 253 -4.45 -12.00 2.66
C ILE A 253 -5.56 -12.57 3.54
N LEU A 254 -6.23 -13.64 3.09
CA LEU A 254 -7.28 -14.32 3.86
C LEU A 254 -6.77 -14.80 5.23
N GLY A 255 -5.58 -15.41 5.27
CA GLY A 255 -4.96 -15.87 6.51
C GLY A 255 -4.69 -14.72 7.49
N ALA A 256 -4.16 -13.60 6.99
CA ALA A 256 -3.90 -12.41 7.80
C ALA A 256 -5.20 -11.76 8.31
N ILE A 257 -6.26 -11.70 7.49
CA ILE A 257 -7.59 -11.21 7.88
C ILE A 257 -8.18 -12.08 8.98
N ARG A 258 -8.16 -13.41 8.83
CA ARG A 258 -8.63 -14.34 9.87
C ARG A 258 -7.89 -14.16 11.19
N MET A 259 -6.57 -13.96 11.12
CA MET A 259 -5.71 -13.80 12.28
C MET A 259 -5.96 -12.50 13.05
N ASN A 260 -6.38 -11.44 12.36
CA ASN A 260 -6.66 -10.13 12.93
C ASN A 260 -8.16 -9.79 12.91
N TRP A 261 -9.03 -10.79 12.74
CA TRP A 261 -10.46 -10.55 12.68
C TRP A 261 -10.94 -9.91 13.99
N PRO A 262 -11.74 -8.83 13.94
CA PRO A 262 -12.19 -8.16 15.15
C PRO A 262 -13.11 -9.10 15.97
N VAL A 263 -12.62 -9.56 17.11
CA VAL A 263 -13.37 -10.45 18.03
C VAL A 263 -14.43 -9.65 18.83
N GLN A 264 -14.23 -8.35 18.99
CA GLN A 264 -15.17 -7.39 19.58
C GLN A 264 -15.10 -6.08 18.77
N ARG A 265 -16.19 -5.28 18.73
CA ARG A 265 -16.19 -3.93 18.13
C ARG A 265 -15.39 -2.92 18.98
N SER A 266 -14.15 -3.24 19.31
CA SER A 266 -13.22 -2.31 19.93
C SER A 266 -12.62 -1.44 18.82
N GLU A 267 -12.80 -0.12 18.86
CA GLU A 267 -12.19 0.79 17.87
C GLU A 267 -10.64 0.76 17.85
N ARG A 268 -10.01 -0.05 18.71
CA ARG A 268 -8.55 -0.16 18.88
C ARG A 268 -7.93 -1.41 18.25
N ASP A 269 -8.71 -2.30 17.65
CA ASP A 269 -8.14 -3.48 17.00
C ASP A 269 -7.41 -3.09 15.69
N HIS A 270 -6.42 -3.90 15.28
CA HIS A 270 -5.59 -3.61 14.10
C HIS A 270 -6.40 -3.54 12.80
N PHE A 271 -7.46 -4.34 12.68
CA PHE A 271 -8.31 -4.38 11.51
C PHE A 271 -9.07 -3.05 11.35
N THR A 272 -9.70 -2.57 12.43
CA THR A 272 -10.39 -1.28 12.47
C THR A 272 -9.42 -0.11 12.27
N LEU A 273 -8.25 -0.14 12.92
CA LEU A 273 -7.22 0.90 12.77
C LEU A 273 -6.69 0.99 11.33
N GLN A 274 -6.60 -0.13 10.61
CA GLN A 274 -6.05 -0.18 9.26
C GLN A 274 -7.12 -0.22 8.16
N ALA A 275 -8.41 -0.06 8.49
CA ALA A 275 -9.54 -0.18 7.57
C ALA A 275 -9.34 0.57 6.23
N THR A 276 -8.84 1.81 6.28
CA THR A 276 -8.56 2.63 5.09
C THR A 276 -7.56 1.99 4.11
N PHE A 277 -6.64 1.19 4.63
CA PHE A 277 -5.52 0.62 3.87
C PHE A 277 -5.74 -0.82 3.43
N ILE A 278 -6.79 -1.49 3.93
CA ILE A 278 -7.01 -2.92 3.68
C ILE A 278 -8.19 -3.21 2.74
N GLY A 279 -9.03 -2.21 2.43
CA GLY A 279 -10.13 -2.38 1.47
C GLY A 279 -9.69 -2.81 0.07
N TRP A 280 -8.63 -2.19 -0.48
CA TRP A 280 -8.07 -2.59 -1.76
C TRP A 280 -7.52 -4.03 -1.75
N PRO A 281 -6.68 -4.45 -0.77
CA PRO A 281 -6.27 -5.84 -0.63
C PRO A 281 -7.42 -6.86 -0.56
N ILE A 282 -8.49 -6.55 0.17
CA ILE A 282 -9.67 -7.41 0.25
C ILE A 282 -10.33 -7.54 -1.13
N SER A 283 -10.54 -6.42 -1.83
CA SER A 283 -11.12 -6.38 -3.18
C SER A 283 -10.28 -7.19 -4.19
N MET A 284 -8.96 -7.03 -4.19
CA MET A 284 -8.06 -7.82 -5.05
C MET A 284 -8.14 -9.32 -4.76
N SER A 285 -8.27 -9.70 -3.48
CA SER A 285 -8.40 -11.12 -3.09
C SER A 285 -9.72 -11.71 -3.55
N LEU A 286 -10.83 -10.96 -3.45
CA LEU A 286 -12.13 -11.36 -3.99
C LEU A 286 -12.05 -11.63 -5.50
N ILE A 287 -11.43 -10.71 -6.24
CA ILE A 287 -11.25 -10.84 -7.70
C ILE A 287 -10.44 -12.10 -8.02
N ALA A 288 -9.27 -12.28 -7.39
CA ALA A 288 -8.41 -13.43 -7.63
C ALA A 288 -9.11 -14.78 -7.32
N LEU A 289 -9.76 -14.90 -6.15
CA LEU A 289 -10.42 -16.15 -5.75
C LEU A 289 -11.70 -16.44 -6.57
N SER A 290 -12.42 -15.41 -7.02
CA SER A 290 -13.59 -15.59 -7.89
C SER A 290 -13.23 -16.17 -9.25
N ARG A 291 -12.03 -15.87 -9.78
CA ARG A 291 -11.52 -16.48 -11.01
C ARG A 291 -11.23 -17.97 -10.81
N SER A 292 -10.67 -18.34 -9.67
CA SER A 292 -10.43 -19.75 -9.32
C SER A 292 -11.72 -20.54 -9.16
N LEU A 293 -12.79 -19.91 -8.65
CA LEU A 293 -14.14 -20.49 -8.61
C LEU A 293 -14.69 -20.78 -10.02
N ALA A 294 -14.49 -19.87 -10.98
CA ALA A 294 -14.95 -20.04 -12.36
C ALA A 294 -14.19 -21.11 -13.15
N ASN A 295 -12.91 -21.34 -12.84
CA ASN A 295 -12.04 -22.27 -13.58
C ASN A 295 -12.02 -23.70 -13.01
N GLY A 296 -12.53 -23.92 -11.80
CA GLY A 296 -12.54 -25.25 -11.16
C GLY A 296 -11.17 -25.72 -10.64
N ASP A 297 -10.23 -24.81 -10.43
CA ASP A 297 -8.84 -25.12 -10.06
C ASP A 297 -8.66 -25.60 -8.61
N THR A 298 -9.70 -25.52 -7.76
CA THR A 298 -9.66 -25.88 -6.33
C THR A 298 -11.02 -26.40 -5.85
N THR A 299 -11.08 -27.03 -4.67
CA THR A 299 -12.34 -27.50 -4.10
C THR A 299 -13.32 -26.32 -3.94
N PRO A 300 -14.47 -26.30 -4.63
CA PRO A 300 -15.34 -25.11 -4.70
C PRO A 300 -15.78 -24.61 -3.32
N ILE A 301 -16.03 -25.52 -2.38
CA ILE A 301 -16.49 -25.20 -1.02
C ILE A 301 -15.48 -24.33 -0.25
N GLY A 302 -14.19 -24.67 -0.31
CA GLY A 302 -13.15 -23.90 0.41
C GLY A 302 -12.95 -22.49 -0.15
N ILE A 303 -13.11 -22.32 -1.46
CA ILE A 303 -13.08 -21.00 -2.12
C ILE A 303 -14.30 -20.18 -1.73
N VAL A 304 -15.49 -20.78 -1.76
CA VAL A 304 -16.75 -20.13 -1.42
C VAL A 304 -16.74 -19.57 0.00
N ASP A 305 -16.30 -20.36 1.00
CA ASP A 305 -16.20 -19.87 2.38
C ASP A 305 -15.16 -18.76 2.53
N SER A 306 -14.08 -18.83 1.74
CA SER A 306 -13.07 -17.77 1.68
C SER A 306 -13.63 -16.48 1.09
N LEU A 307 -14.41 -16.56 0.00
CA LEU A 307 -15.08 -15.41 -0.62
C LEU A 307 -16.10 -14.79 0.35
N ARG A 308 -16.91 -15.60 1.03
CA ARG A 308 -17.87 -15.11 2.05
C ARG A 308 -17.18 -14.35 3.18
N LEU A 309 -16.05 -14.88 3.68
CA LEU A 309 -15.27 -14.20 4.71
C LEU A 309 -14.67 -12.88 4.21
N LEU A 310 -14.19 -12.82 2.97
CA LEU A 310 -13.70 -11.59 2.36
C LEU A 310 -14.81 -10.56 2.12
N CYS A 311 -16.02 -10.97 1.72
CA CYS A 311 -17.17 -10.07 1.63
C CYS A 311 -17.50 -9.46 3.00
N ALA A 312 -17.59 -10.29 4.04
CA ALA A 312 -17.83 -9.81 5.41
C ALA A 312 -16.69 -8.89 5.89
N ALA A 313 -15.44 -9.16 5.50
CA ALA A 313 -14.31 -8.28 5.78
C ALA A 313 -14.47 -6.92 5.11
N LEU A 314 -14.95 -6.91 3.86
CA LEU A 314 -15.16 -5.69 3.08
C LEU A 314 -16.27 -4.83 3.69
N ASP A 315 -17.37 -5.44 4.11
CA ASP A 315 -18.50 -4.78 4.79
C ASP A 315 -18.08 -4.08 6.09
N HIS A 316 -17.02 -4.56 6.77
CA HIS A 316 -16.49 -3.91 7.96
C HIS A 316 -15.70 -2.64 7.62
N VAL A 317 -14.94 -2.65 6.52
CA VAL A 317 -13.99 -1.57 6.21
C VAL A 317 -14.58 -0.45 5.36
N GLU A 318 -15.62 -0.73 4.59
CA GLU A 318 -16.30 0.24 3.72
C GLU A 318 -17.83 0.19 3.91
N GLU A 319 -18.57 1.10 3.30
CA GLU A 319 -20.04 1.03 3.20
C GLU A 319 -20.42 0.17 1.98
N ALA A 320 -21.61 -0.44 1.97
CA ALA A 320 -22.00 -1.46 1.00
C ALA A 320 -22.00 -0.99 -0.47
N ASP A 321 -22.15 0.31 -0.73
CA ASP A 321 -22.08 0.96 -2.04
C ASP A 321 -20.72 1.63 -2.31
N GLY A 322 -19.76 1.41 -1.43
CA GLY A 322 -18.41 1.94 -1.48
C GLY A 322 -17.63 1.51 -2.73
N TYR A 323 -16.52 2.20 -2.94
CA TYR A 323 -15.69 2.04 -4.14
C TYR A 323 -15.16 0.62 -4.32
N TRP A 324 -14.68 -0.02 -3.24
CA TRP A 324 -14.12 -1.36 -3.30
C TRP A 324 -15.19 -2.42 -3.50
N HIS A 325 -16.40 -2.24 -2.95
CA HIS A 325 -17.56 -3.07 -3.28
C HIS A 325 -17.91 -3.01 -4.76
N GLN A 326 -17.90 -1.80 -5.35
CA GLN A 326 -18.13 -1.62 -6.78
C GLN A 326 -17.02 -2.28 -7.62
N ALA A 327 -15.76 -2.13 -7.22
CA ALA A 327 -14.62 -2.74 -7.89
C ALA A 327 -14.65 -4.28 -7.89
N SER A 328 -15.15 -4.90 -6.81
CA SER A 328 -15.28 -6.35 -6.70
C SER A 328 -16.68 -6.89 -7.05
N ARG A 329 -17.57 -6.08 -7.63
CA ARG A 329 -18.97 -6.48 -7.90
C ARG A 329 -19.09 -7.76 -8.74
N ALA A 330 -18.23 -7.91 -9.76
CA ALA A 330 -18.22 -9.10 -10.60
C ALA A 330 -17.87 -10.37 -9.82
N ALA A 331 -16.93 -10.28 -8.87
CA ALA A 331 -16.54 -11.39 -8.01
C ALA A 331 -17.68 -11.81 -7.07
N VAL A 332 -18.39 -10.84 -6.48
CA VAL A 332 -19.56 -11.09 -5.63
C VAL A 332 -20.72 -11.69 -6.43
N ALA A 333 -20.95 -11.22 -7.66
CA ALA A 333 -21.96 -11.79 -8.54
C ALA A 333 -21.64 -13.23 -8.95
N ALA A 334 -20.36 -13.59 -9.13
CA ALA A 334 -19.95 -14.96 -9.40
C ALA A 334 -20.24 -15.89 -8.21
N LEU A 335 -20.04 -15.42 -6.98
CA LEU A 335 -20.41 -16.15 -5.77
C LEU A 335 -21.93 -16.38 -5.70
N ALA A 336 -22.74 -15.34 -5.93
CA ALA A 336 -24.20 -15.46 -5.90
C ALA A 336 -24.74 -16.47 -6.93
N LYS A 337 -24.21 -16.44 -8.16
CA LYS A 337 -24.55 -17.43 -9.20
C LYS A 337 -24.22 -18.86 -8.79
N TRP A 338 -23.12 -19.07 -8.08
CA TRP A 338 -22.75 -20.39 -7.57
C TRP A 338 -23.74 -20.86 -6.49
N ASP A 339 -24.16 -19.98 -5.58
CA ASP A 339 -25.16 -20.29 -4.56
C ASP A 339 -26.52 -20.67 -5.19
N GLU A 340 -26.97 -19.95 -6.21
CA GLU A 340 -28.18 -20.26 -6.98
C GLU A 340 -28.11 -21.66 -7.62
N GLN A 341 -27.00 -21.97 -8.30
CA GLN A 341 -26.79 -23.28 -8.93
C GLN A 341 -26.79 -24.44 -7.92
N GLN A 342 -26.24 -24.22 -6.72
CA GLN A 342 -26.27 -25.24 -5.67
C GLN A 342 -27.70 -25.44 -5.14
N HIS A 343 -28.46 -24.36 -4.97
CA HIS A 343 -29.85 -24.43 -4.50
C HIS A 343 -30.77 -25.12 -5.52
N GLU A 344 -30.56 -24.90 -6.82
CA GLU A 344 -31.28 -25.60 -7.90
C GLU A 344 -30.89 -27.08 -8.00
N SER A 345 -29.64 -27.43 -7.67
CA SER A 345 -29.15 -28.82 -7.65
C SER A 345 -29.60 -29.62 -6.42
N ARG A 346 -30.19 -28.97 -5.41
CA ARG A 346 -30.79 -29.58 -4.22
C ARG A 346 -32.27 -29.18 -4.07
N PRO A 347 -33.17 -29.58 -4.99
CA PRO A 347 -34.58 -29.28 -4.84
C PRO A 347 -35.19 -30.25 -3.81
N GLY A 348 -35.25 -29.80 -2.55
CA GLY A 348 -35.98 -30.47 -1.47
C GLY A 348 -35.16 -31.52 -0.71
N GLU A 349 -34.49 -31.08 0.34
CA GLU A 349 -34.45 -31.83 1.62
C GLU A 349 -35.26 -31.07 2.66
#